data_AF-A0A6C0HHN1-F1
#
_entry.id   AF-A0A6C0HHN1-F1
#
_cell.length_a   1.000
_cell.length_b   1.000
_cell.length_c   1.000
_cell.angle_alpha   90.00
_cell.angle_beta   90.00
_cell.angle_gamma   90.00
#
_symmetry.space_group_name_H-M   'P 1'
#
loop_
_entity.id
_entity.type
_entity.pdbx_description
1 polymer ?
#
loop_
_entity_poly.entity_id
_entity_poly.type
_entity_poly.pdbx_seq_one_letter_code
_entity_poly.pdbx_strand_id
1 'polypeptide(L)'
;MIIIKLCILLLIPFNKTCVKSYPIVNNVIYNDSYNDNSDYDGQYNMNAIPVVVLHGVASSSMKMQEFSEWISDTFNRTVFNIEIGNGESTSLYTPLPSQLDILCDTLYDIDALKNGFDFIGMSQGGLLARGYVEQCNNYPVHNLITLVSPHGGVKNGLTLNMYSDFFQSHLSVAGYWRDPTELPTYLAKCNYLPLLNNERLTTGSDKQKTNLMSLVNFVAIWSSLDTTVIPPESAKFSFYDEEYNVIPIQDTELYQSDLLGLKYLDENDGFHIHETNCSHVEHRDPVCYNQMYEILRLYL
;
A
#
# COMPACT_ATOMS: atom_id res chain seq x y z
N MET A 1 -9.32 -8.63 19.52
CA MET A 1 -10.06 -7.37 19.83
C MET A 1 -9.05 -6.31 20.27
N ILE A 2 -8.31 -5.74 19.31
CA ILE A 2 -7.30 -4.71 19.57
C ILE A 2 -8.04 -3.38 19.69
N ILE A 3 -8.39 -3.01 20.92
CA ILE A 3 -8.85 -1.67 21.25
C ILE A 3 -7.64 -0.75 21.08
N ILE A 4 -7.64 0.04 20.00
CA ILE A 4 -6.71 1.17 19.84
C ILE A 4 -7.02 2.14 21.00
N LYS A 5 -6.28 2.01 22.10
CA LYS A 5 -6.26 3.00 23.18
C LYS A 5 -5.59 4.26 22.64
N LEU A 6 -6.39 5.17 22.07
CA LEU A 6 -6.00 6.57 21.91
C LEU A 6 -5.75 7.15 23.31
N CYS A 7 -4.51 7.08 23.80
CA CYS A 7 -4.09 7.87 24.94
C CYS A 7 -3.86 9.30 24.45
N ILE A 8 -4.87 10.14 24.68
CA ILE A 8 -4.74 11.60 24.62
C ILE A 8 -3.76 12.00 25.74
N LEU A 9 -2.49 12.21 25.40
CA LEU A 9 -1.56 12.91 26.28
C LEU A 9 -1.54 14.39 25.91
N LEU A 10 -1.70 15.19 26.95
CA LEU A 10 -1.83 16.65 26.96
C LEU A 10 -0.75 17.40 26.16
N LEU A 11 -1.26 18.40 25.45
CA LEU A 11 -0.61 19.54 24.78
C LEU A 11 0.71 20.01 25.42
N ILE A 12 1.79 19.99 24.63
CA ILE A 12 2.95 20.89 24.75
C ILE A 12 3.17 21.50 23.36
N PRO A 13 3.33 22.82 23.20
CA PRO A 13 3.44 23.45 21.89
C PRO A 13 4.79 23.10 21.26
N PHE A 14 4.78 22.39 20.13
CA PHE A 14 5.97 22.19 19.32
C PHE A 14 6.30 23.48 18.58
N ASN A 15 7.34 24.14 19.06
CA ASN A 15 7.96 25.28 18.43
C ASN A 15 8.68 24.83 17.14
N LYS A 16 8.55 25.62 16.07
CA LYS A 16 9.22 25.39 14.79
C LYS A 16 10.74 25.30 14.95
N THR A 17 11.35 24.16 14.65
CA THR A 17 12.76 24.08 14.20
C THR A 17 13.05 22.79 13.44
N CYS A 18 13.58 22.97 12.22
CA CYS A 18 14.48 22.10 11.45
C CYS A 18 14.05 20.66 11.13
N VAL A 19 13.73 20.43 9.86
CA VAL A 19 13.87 19.13 9.19
C VAL A 19 15.33 18.69 9.36
N LYS A 20 15.59 17.79 10.32
CA LYS A 20 16.83 17.02 10.33
C LYS A 20 16.69 15.95 9.25
N SER A 21 17.65 15.89 8.34
CA SER A 21 17.87 14.71 7.51
C SER A 21 18.13 13.53 8.44
N TYR A 22 17.17 12.62 8.55
CA TYR A 22 17.36 11.37 9.26
C TYR A 22 18.11 10.39 8.36
N PRO A 23 19.09 9.64 8.87
CA PRO A 23 19.76 8.62 8.07
C PRO A 23 18.72 7.56 7.66
N ILE A 24 18.60 7.34 6.35
CA ILE A 24 17.78 6.28 5.76
C ILE A 24 18.41 4.94 6.17
N VAL A 25 17.73 4.16 7.00
CA VAL A 25 18.14 2.79 7.33
C VAL A 25 17.38 1.85 6.41
N ASN A 26 17.92 1.66 5.20
CA ASN A 26 17.44 0.62 4.29
C ASN A 26 18.14 -0.69 4.68
N ASN A 27 17.40 -1.66 5.21
CA ASN A 27 17.90 -3.02 5.37
C ASN A 27 17.77 -3.73 4.02
N VAL A 28 18.87 -3.84 3.29
CA VAL A 28 18.96 -4.66 2.08
C VAL A 28 19.23 -6.09 2.49
N ILE A 29 18.39 -7.03 2.03
CA ILE A 29 18.52 -8.45 2.30
C ILE A 29 19.04 -9.12 1.02
N TYR A 30 20.22 -9.73 1.11
CA TYR A 30 20.88 -10.46 0.04
C TYR A 30 20.83 -11.97 0.30
N ASN A 31 20.74 -12.76 -0.77
CA ASN A 31 20.97 -14.20 -0.72
C ASN A 31 22.35 -14.51 -1.34
N ASP A 32 23.29 -15.02 -0.53
CA ASP A 32 24.69 -15.24 -0.94
C ASP A 32 24.90 -16.51 -1.80
N SER A 33 23.84 -17.24 -2.17
CA SER A 33 23.93 -18.46 -2.98
C SER A 33 23.72 -18.19 -4.48
N TYR A 34 24.62 -17.45 -5.13
CA TYR A 34 24.68 -17.38 -6.60
C TYR A 34 25.97 -18.00 -7.11
N ASN A 35 25.87 -19.22 -7.65
CA ASN A 35 26.93 -19.84 -8.45
C ASN A 35 26.79 -19.32 -9.88
N ASP A 36 27.69 -18.43 -10.28
CA ASP A 36 27.77 -17.91 -11.64
C ASP A 36 28.24 -19.00 -12.61
N ASN A 37 27.32 -19.52 -13.40
CA ASN A 37 27.62 -20.27 -14.61
C ASN A 37 26.54 -20.02 -15.67
N SER A 38 26.99 -19.38 -16.76
CA SER A 38 26.53 -19.44 -18.15
C SER A 38 25.48 -18.46 -18.68
N ASP A 39 25.91 -17.88 -19.81
CA ASP A 39 25.23 -17.58 -21.07
C ASP A 39 24.19 -16.46 -21.16
N TYR A 40 24.61 -15.43 -21.91
CA TYR A 40 23.80 -14.40 -22.53
C TYR A 40 22.84 -15.02 -23.57
N ASP A 41 21.65 -15.39 -23.12
CA ASP A 41 20.45 -15.38 -23.95
C ASP A 41 19.52 -14.29 -23.40
N GLY A 42 18.86 -13.54 -24.28
CA GLY A 42 18.09 -12.33 -23.98
C GLY A 42 16.76 -12.59 -23.25
N GLN A 43 16.71 -13.53 -22.32
CA GLN A 43 15.59 -13.75 -21.41
C GLN A 43 15.74 -12.85 -20.18
N TYR A 44 14.73 -12.04 -19.89
CA TYR A 44 14.63 -11.30 -18.63
C TYR A 44 14.71 -12.30 -17.48
N ASN A 45 15.79 -12.26 -16.70
CA ASN A 45 15.94 -13.07 -15.51
C ASN A 45 15.05 -12.49 -14.41
N MET A 46 13.84 -13.05 -14.21
CA MET A 46 12.90 -12.63 -13.16
C MET A 46 13.56 -12.60 -11.78
N ASN A 47 14.54 -13.49 -11.51
CA ASN A 47 15.27 -13.53 -10.24
C ASN A 47 16.13 -12.27 -9.99
N ALA A 48 16.36 -11.45 -11.02
CA ALA A 48 17.14 -10.21 -10.91
C ALA A 48 16.29 -8.97 -10.59
N ILE A 49 14.96 -9.03 -10.71
CA ILE A 49 14.10 -7.89 -10.39
C ILE A 49 14.08 -7.74 -8.86
N PRO A 50 14.39 -6.57 -8.29
CA PRO A 50 14.30 -6.38 -6.84
C PRO A 50 12.84 -6.30 -6.35
N VAL A 51 12.61 -6.61 -5.08
CA VAL A 51 11.30 -6.48 -4.42
C VAL A 51 11.39 -5.41 -3.34
N VAL A 52 10.47 -4.46 -3.34
CA VAL A 52 10.29 -3.50 -2.26
C VAL A 52 9.16 -3.98 -1.35
N VAL A 53 9.38 -3.96 -0.04
CA VAL A 53 8.36 -4.26 0.97
C VAL A 53 8.11 -3.02 1.82
N LEU A 54 6.84 -2.64 2.01
CA LEU A 54 6.43 -1.50 2.83
C LEU A 54 5.37 -1.91 3.86
N HIS A 55 5.63 -1.55 5.12
CA HIS A 55 4.76 -1.82 6.25
C HIS A 55 3.52 -0.91 6.29
N GLY A 56 2.55 -1.27 7.15
CA GLY A 56 1.33 -0.50 7.38
C GLY A 56 1.42 0.55 8.49
N VAL A 57 0.25 1.04 8.90
CA VAL A 57 0.06 2.02 9.97
C VAL A 57 0.52 1.49 11.32
N ALA A 58 1.07 2.35 12.18
CA ALA A 58 1.56 1.99 13.52
C ALA A 58 2.55 0.80 13.50
N SER A 59 3.35 0.71 12.44
CA SER A 59 4.33 -0.34 12.20
C SER A 59 5.66 0.25 11.73
N SER A 60 6.65 -0.60 11.54
CA SER A 60 7.99 -0.26 11.06
C SER A 60 8.50 -1.37 10.13
N SER A 61 9.58 -1.10 9.40
CA SER A 61 10.30 -2.11 8.59
C SER A 61 10.73 -3.30 9.43
N MET A 62 11.15 -3.07 10.69
CA MET A 62 11.52 -4.13 11.63
C MET A 62 10.41 -5.16 11.85
N LYS A 63 9.13 -4.74 11.87
CA LYS A 63 8.00 -5.66 12.01
C LYS A 63 7.67 -6.43 10.72
N MET A 64 8.29 -6.08 9.60
CA MET A 64 8.20 -6.79 8.32
C MET A 64 9.46 -7.64 8.05
N GLN A 65 10.45 -7.63 8.93
CA GLN A 65 11.76 -8.25 8.67
C GLN A 65 11.66 -9.75 8.35
N GLU A 66 10.95 -10.53 9.17
CA GLU A 66 10.76 -11.98 8.93
C GLU A 66 10.07 -12.26 7.59
N PHE A 67 9.05 -11.45 7.25
CA PHE A 67 8.39 -11.53 5.95
C PHE A 67 9.34 -11.21 4.80
N SER A 68 10.13 -10.14 4.92
CA SER A 68 11.09 -9.76 3.89
C SER A 68 12.20 -10.79 3.71
N GLU A 69 12.70 -11.40 4.79
CA GLU A 69 13.66 -12.51 4.75
C GLU A 69 13.04 -13.73 4.06
N TRP A 70 11.81 -14.09 4.44
CA TRP A 70 11.10 -15.19 3.80
C TRP A 70 10.89 -14.97 2.29
N ILE A 71 10.53 -13.76 1.85
CA ILE A 71 10.42 -13.42 0.43
C ILE A 71 11.79 -13.59 -0.26
N SER A 72 12.86 -13.07 0.35
CA SER A 72 14.20 -13.13 -0.22
C SER A 72 14.67 -14.57 -0.41
N ASP A 73 14.51 -15.40 0.62
CA ASP A 73 14.93 -16.80 0.62
C ASP A 73 14.08 -17.66 -0.31
N THR A 74 12.75 -17.47 -0.28
CA THR A 74 11.79 -18.33 -1.01
C THR A 74 11.82 -18.07 -2.50
N PHE A 75 11.93 -16.82 -2.92
CA PHE A 75 11.87 -16.42 -4.32
C PHE A 75 13.25 -16.09 -4.91
N ASN A 76 14.31 -16.18 -4.09
CA ASN A 76 15.68 -15.83 -4.49
C ASN A 76 15.78 -14.43 -5.11
N ARG A 77 15.15 -13.45 -4.43
CA ARG A 77 15.08 -12.04 -4.87
C ARG A 77 15.83 -11.15 -3.88
N THR A 78 16.41 -10.05 -4.38
CA THR A 78 16.89 -8.98 -3.50
C THR A 78 15.69 -8.22 -2.94
N VAL A 79 15.59 -8.12 -1.61
CA VAL A 79 14.47 -7.45 -0.94
C VAL A 79 14.94 -6.17 -0.25
N PHE A 80 14.26 -5.06 -0.54
CA PHE A 80 14.40 -3.78 0.13
C PHE A 80 13.22 -3.61 1.10
N ASN A 81 13.48 -3.84 2.39
CA ASN A 81 12.52 -3.62 3.47
C ASN A 81 12.56 -2.15 3.89
N ILE A 82 11.65 -1.33 3.35
CA ILE A 82 11.72 0.13 3.43
C ILE A 82 11.11 0.66 4.73
N GLU A 83 11.81 1.63 5.33
CA GLU A 83 11.34 2.42 6.47
C GLU A 83 11.10 3.86 6.03
N ILE A 84 9.95 4.43 6.38
CA ILE A 84 9.62 5.83 6.06
C ILE A 84 9.70 6.71 7.30
N GLY A 85 10.55 7.73 7.24
CA GLY A 85 10.74 8.67 8.35
C GLY A 85 11.12 7.98 9.67
N ASN A 86 10.30 8.16 10.71
CA ASN A 86 10.49 7.58 12.04
C ASN A 86 9.61 6.34 12.27
N GLY A 87 9.32 5.57 11.21
CA GLY A 87 8.55 4.34 11.22
C GLY A 87 7.20 4.41 11.89
N GLU A 88 7.04 3.77 13.05
CA GLU A 88 5.75 3.69 13.74
C GLU A 88 5.14 5.07 14.00
N SER A 89 5.97 6.07 14.34
CA SER A 89 5.48 7.44 14.54
C SER A 89 5.07 8.10 13.22
N THR A 90 5.85 7.92 12.15
CA THR A 90 5.55 8.55 10.86
C THR A 90 4.31 7.91 10.24
N SER A 91 4.22 6.58 10.24
CA SER A 91 3.08 5.84 9.70
C SER A 91 1.76 6.18 10.37
N LEU A 92 1.76 6.65 11.63
CA LEU A 92 0.53 7.07 12.33
C LEU A 92 0.28 8.58 12.27
N TYR A 93 1.28 9.38 12.64
CA TYR A 93 1.12 10.82 12.92
C TYR A 93 1.57 11.75 11.79
N THR A 94 1.78 11.21 10.59
CA THR A 94 2.06 11.99 9.38
C THR A 94 0.97 11.72 8.34
N PRO A 95 0.38 12.74 7.69
CA PRO A 95 -0.65 12.51 6.69
C PRO A 95 -0.09 11.80 5.45
N LEU A 96 -0.92 10.98 4.79
CA LEU A 96 -0.48 10.14 3.67
C LEU A 96 0.15 10.88 2.49
N PRO A 97 -0.30 12.08 2.07
CA PRO A 97 0.40 12.84 1.04
C PRO A 97 1.89 13.07 1.38
N SER A 98 2.19 13.46 2.63
CA SER A 98 3.58 13.68 3.05
C SER A 98 4.37 12.37 3.20
N GLN A 99 3.72 11.28 3.60
CA GLN A 99 4.36 9.96 3.59
C GLN A 99 4.69 9.49 2.17
N LEU A 100 3.82 9.79 1.20
CA LEU A 100 4.05 9.47 -0.21
C LEU A 100 5.24 10.25 -0.76
N ASP A 101 5.36 11.55 -0.47
CA ASP A 101 6.52 12.36 -0.87
C ASP A 101 7.83 11.73 -0.34
N ILE A 102 7.86 11.38 0.95
CA ILE A 102 9.02 10.73 1.58
C ILE A 102 9.31 9.38 0.92
N LEU A 103 8.29 8.58 0.61
CA LEU A 103 8.46 7.29 -0.05
C LEU A 103 9.07 7.46 -1.44
N CYS A 104 8.59 8.42 -2.25
CA CYS A 104 9.11 8.64 -3.58
C CYS A 104 10.60 9.03 -3.56
N ASP A 105 10.99 9.97 -2.68
CA ASP A 105 12.39 10.33 -2.50
C ASP A 105 13.23 9.15 -2.02
N THR A 106 12.72 8.37 -1.06
CA THR A 106 13.41 7.18 -0.52
C THR A 106 13.69 6.13 -1.60
N LEU A 107 12.73 5.88 -2.50
CA LEU A 107 12.90 4.91 -3.57
C LEU A 107 13.84 5.43 -4.67
N TYR A 108 13.85 6.74 -4.94
CA TYR A 108 14.76 7.34 -5.92
C TYR A 108 16.23 7.30 -5.51
N ASP A 109 16.50 7.23 -4.21
CA ASP A 109 17.86 7.07 -3.67
C ASP A 109 18.42 5.63 -3.80
N ILE A 110 17.64 4.68 -4.31
CA ILE A 110 18.04 3.28 -4.45
C ILE A 110 18.27 2.95 -5.93
N ASP A 111 19.52 3.10 -6.39
CA ASP A 111 19.91 2.87 -7.80
C ASP A 111 19.48 1.50 -8.36
N ALA A 112 19.45 0.47 -7.52
CA ALA A 112 19.02 -0.88 -7.91
C ALA A 112 17.56 -0.95 -8.41
N LEU A 113 16.71 0.00 -7.99
CA LEU A 113 15.30 0.06 -8.38
C LEU A 113 15.06 0.80 -9.70
N LYS A 114 16.08 1.50 -10.22
CA LYS A 114 15.95 2.42 -11.36
C LYS A 114 15.41 1.78 -12.64
N ASN A 115 15.72 0.51 -12.85
CA ASN A 115 15.29 -0.26 -14.03
C ASN A 115 14.01 -1.07 -13.80
N GLY A 116 13.37 -0.90 -12.65
CA GLY A 116 12.10 -1.51 -12.29
C GLY A 116 12.18 -2.49 -11.14
N PHE A 117 11.06 -2.66 -10.44
CA PHE A 117 10.96 -3.50 -9.23
C PHE A 117 9.52 -3.99 -9.01
N ASP A 118 9.37 -5.03 -8.20
CA ASP A 118 8.07 -5.46 -7.67
C ASP A 118 7.83 -4.81 -6.32
N PHE A 119 6.58 -4.43 -6.02
CA PHE A 119 6.26 -3.68 -4.81
C PHE A 119 5.18 -4.41 -4.00
N ILE A 120 5.53 -4.86 -2.80
CA ILE A 120 4.60 -5.41 -1.81
C ILE A 120 4.29 -4.36 -0.73
N GLY A 121 3.02 -3.94 -0.64
CA GLY A 121 2.55 -3.05 0.42
C GLY A 121 1.52 -3.73 1.32
N MET A 122 1.71 -3.66 2.64
CA MET A 122 0.76 -4.22 3.60
C MET A 122 -0.11 -3.13 4.25
N SER A 123 -1.42 -3.36 4.38
CA SER A 123 -2.34 -2.47 5.07
C SER A 123 -2.27 -1.04 4.49
N GLN A 124 -2.08 -0.01 5.31
CA GLN A 124 -1.84 1.36 4.83
C GLN A 124 -0.69 1.46 3.80
N GLY A 125 0.33 0.60 3.92
CA GLY A 125 1.48 0.57 3.00
C GLY A 125 1.08 0.25 1.56
N GLY A 126 0.01 -0.53 1.32
CA GLY A 126 -0.48 -0.78 -0.05
C GLY A 126 -1.14 0.44 -0.69
N LEU A 127 -1.71 1.36 0.11
CA LEU A 127 -2.18 2.65 -0.40
C LEU A 127 -1.02 3.55 -0.81
N LEU A 128 0.05 3.57 -0.03
CA LEU A 128 1.28 4.31 -0.36
C LEU A 128 1.99 3.72 -1.57
N ALA A 129 2.10 2.39 -1.65
CA ALA A 129 2.68 1.71 -2.80
C ALA A 129 1.89 2.01 -4.09
N ARG A 130 0.55 1.96 -4.03
CA ARG A 130 -0.31 2.39 -5.14
C ARG A 130 -0.15 3.88 -5.45
N GLY A 131 -0.08 4.74 -4.43
CA GLY A 131 0.20 6.17 -4.60
C GLY A 131 1.52 6.45 -5.31
N TYR A 132 2.55 5.65 -5.02
CA TYR A 132 3.84 5.74 -5.73
C TYR A 132 3.67 5.43 -7.22
N VAL A 133 2.98 4.33 -7.55
CA VAL A 133 2.68 3.96 -8.96
C VAL A 133 1.89 5.07 -9.64
N GLU A 134 0.82 5.55 -9.02
CA GLU A 134 -0.05 6.55 -9.65
C GLU A 134 0.64 7.92 -9.82
N GLN A 135 1.37 8.40 -8.82
CA GLN A 135 1.80 9.80 -8.77
C GLN A 135 3.29 9.99 -9.10
N CYS A 136 4.14 9.05 -8.69
CA CYS A 136 5.60 9.16 -8.75
C CYS A 136 6.20 8.39 -9.93
N ASN A 137 6.25 7.06 -9.86
CA ASN A 137 6.63 6.08 -10.89
C ASN A 137 7.78 6.44 -11.85
N ASN A 138 8.77 7.25 -11.44
CA ASN A 138 9.97 7.46 -12.27
C ASN A 138 10.85 6.21 -12.29
N TYR A 139 10.86 5.42 -11.20
CA TYR A 139 11.35 4.04 -11.21
C TYR A 139 10.13 3.13 -11.33
N PRO A 140 10.01 2.36 -12.42
CA PRO A 140 8.76 1.69 -12.77
C PRO A 140 8.46 0.52 -11.84
N VAL A 141 7.21 0.35 -11.44
CA VAL A 141 6.75 -0.87 -10.76
C VAL A 141 6.26 -1.87 -11.81
N HIS A 142 6.68 -3.12 -11.72
CA HIS A 142 6.20 -4.19 -12.58
C HIS A 142 4.95 -4.85 -11.97
N ASN A 143 5.10 -5.51 -10.83
CA ASN A 143 3.99 -6.08 -10.07
C ASN A 143 3.74 -5.27 -8.80
N LEU A 144 2.51 -4.77 -8.63
CA LEU A 144 2.03 -4.20 -7.38
C LEU A 144 1.23 -5.26 -6.63
N ILE A 145 1.72 -5.68 -5.47
CA ILE A 145 1.06 -6.67 -4.61
C ILE A 145 0.65 -5.98 -3.32
N THR A 146 -0.63 -6.09 -2.97
CA THR A 146 -1.17 -5.44 -1.78
C THR A 146 -1.76 -6.48 -0.85
N LEU A 147 -1.37 -6.41 0.42
CA LEU A 147 -1.84 -7.33 1.46
C LEU A 147 -2.82 -6.58 2.34
N VAL A 148 -4.09 -6.98 2.36
CA VAL A 148 -5.14 -6.43 3.24
C VAL A 148 -5.14 -4.89 3.30
N SER A 149 -4.98 -4.26 2.15
CA SER A 149 -4.77 -2.80 2.03
C SER A 149 -6.07 -2.06 1.74
N PRO A 150 -6.49 -1.04 2.51
CA PRO A 150 -7.86 -0.52 2.43
C PRO A 150 -8.11 0.38 1.20
N HIS A 151 -8.12 -0.18 -0.01
CA HIS A 151 -8.33 0.52 -1.29
C HIS A 151 -9.70 1.18 -1.40
N GLY A 152 -10.73 0.56 -0.80
CA GLY A 152 -12.06 1.14 -0.62
C GLY A 152 -12.17 2.10 0.57
N GLY A 153 -11.09 2.35 1.32
CA GLY A 153 -11.10 3.11 2.56
C GLY A 153 -11.57 2.31 3.77
N VAL A 154 -11.66 2.97 4.93
CA VAL A 154 -12.15 2.35 6.17
C VAL A 154 -13.24 3.17 6.84
N LYS A 155 -14.18 2.48 7.47
CA LYS A 155 -15.08 3.03 8.48
C LYS A 155 -15.12 2.13 9.69
N ASN A 156 -14.22 2.36 10.65
CA ASN A 156 -14.34 1.71 11.94
C ASN A 156 -15.32 2.51 12.83
N GLY A 157 -15.97 1.87 13.81
CA GLY A 157 -17.05 2.45 14.61
C GLY A 157 -16.70 3.68 15.47
N LEU A 158 -15.55 4.33 15.24
CA LEU A 158 -15.16 5.56 15.90
C LEU A 158 -16.07 6.72 15.48
N THR A 159 -16.53 7.49 16.48
CA THR A 159 -17.30 8.73 16.32
C THR A 159 -16.39 9.96 16.40
N LEU A 160 -15.31 9.94 15.61
CA LEU A 160 -14.38 11.07 15.48
C LEU A 160 -14.62 11.75 14.13
N ASN A 161 -14.57 13.09 14.11
CA ASN A 161 -14.62 13.84 12.86
C ASN A 161 -13.27 13.78 12.12
N MET A 162 -12.99 12.65 11.48
CA MET A 162 -11.77 12.44 10.69
C MET A 162 -11.60 13.44 9.55
N TYR A 163 -12.67 14.14 9.15
CA TYR A 163 -12.65 15.16 8.10
C TYR A 163 -12.32 16.58 8.59
N SER A 164 -12.00 16.77 9.88
CA SER A 164 -11.49 18.06 10.35
C SER A 164 -10.07 18.32 9.83
N ASP A 165 -9.74 19.60 9.61
CA ASP A 165 -8.41 20.04 9.15
C ASP A 165 -7.28 19.51 10.05
N PHE A 166 -7.54 19.42 11.36
CA PHE A 166 -6.60 18.87 12.33
C PHE A 166 -6.27 17.41 12.01
N PHE A 167 -7.28 16.53 11.93
CA PHE A 167 -7.03 15.11 11.67
C PHE A 167 -6.47 14.85 10.27
N GLN A 168 -7.00 15.52 9.24
CA GLN A 168 -6.47 15.41 7.88
C GLN A 168 -4.99 15.82 7.77
N SER A 169 -4.53 16.76 8.60
CA SER A 169 -3.12 17.22 8.56
C SER A 169 -2.17 16.47 9.47
N HIS A 170 -2.66 15.60 10.37
CA HIS A 170 -1.84 14.99 11.42
C HIS A 170 -2.00 13.47 11.55
N LEU A 171 -3.06 12.86 11.04
CA LEU A 171 -3.33 11.44 11.22
C LEU A 171 -3.41 10.76 9.85
N SER A 172 -2.56 9.77 9.62
CA SER A 172 -2.52 9.03 8.35
C SER A 172 -3.86 8.35 8.03
N VAL A 173 -4.49 7.76 9.05
CA VAL A 173 -5.79 7.07 8.95
C VAL A 173 -6.92 7.99 8.44
N ALA A 174 -6.83 9.29 8.73
CA ALA A 174 -7.82 10.25 8.26
C ALA A 174 -7.83 10.37 6.72
N GLY A 175 -6.69 10.13 6.06
CA GLY A 175 -6.55 10.22 4.60
C GLY A 175 -7.27 9.13 3.83
N TYR A 176 -7.75 8.07 4.47
CA TYR A 176 -8.55 7.01 3.84
C TYR A 176 -9.77 6.63 4.67
N TRP A 177 -10.22 7.56 5.51
CA TRP A 177 -11.50 7.45 6.17
C TRP A 177 -12.62 7.66 5.16
N ARG A 178 -13.47 6.66 4.98
CA ARG A 178 -14.61 6.71 4.05
C ARG A 178 -15.88 6.38 4.81
N ASP A 179 -16.53 7.42 5.32
CA ASP A 179 -17.84 7.30 5.93
C ASP A 179 -18.91 7.30 4.82
N PRO A 180 -19.61 6.17 4.61
CA PRO A 180 -20.58 6.09 3.52
C PRO A 180 -21.77 7.03 3.74
N THR A 181 -22.10 7.36 4.99
CA THR A 181 -23.22 8.26 5.33
C THR A 181 -22.90 9.74 5.13
N GLU A 182 -21.63 10.07 4.88
CA GLU A 182 -21.10 11.42 4.74
C GLU A 182 -20.26 11.54 3.46
N LEU A 183 -20.65 10.83 2.39
CA LEU A 183 -19.89 10.76 1.13
C LEU A 183 -19.57 12.14 0.52
N PRO A 184 -20.47 13.15 0.53
CA PRO A 184 -20.12 14.50 0.08
C PRO A 184 -18.98 15.13 0.91
N THR A 185 -18.96 14.90 2.22
CA THR A 185 -17.89 15.38 3.12
C THR A 185 -16.58 14.64 2.83
N TYR A 186 -16.63 13.31 2.61
CA TYR A 186 -15.48 12.50 2.17
C TYR A 186 -14.85 13.07 0.89
N LEU A 187 -15.65 13.26 -0.17
CA LEU A 187 -15.17 13.77 -1.46
C LEU A 187 -14.59 15.17 -1.34
N ALA A 188 -15.17 16.02 -0.47
CA ALA A 188 -14.71 17.39 -0.29
C ALA A 188 -13.46 17.52 0.59
N LYS A 189 -13.33 16.73 1.67
CA LYS A 189 -12.36 16.98 2.74
C LYS A 189 -11.29 15.92 2.92
N CYS A 190 -11.53 14.68 2.48
CA CYS A 190 -10.51 13.64 2.57
C CYS A 190 -9.35 13.97 1.60
N ASN A 191 -8.14 14.06 2.13
CA ASN A 191 -7.00 14.65 1.41
C ASN A 191 -6.15 13.64 0.65
N TYR A 192 -6.51 12.35 0.66
CA TYR A 192 -5.73 11.32 -0.01
C TYR A 192 -6.61 10.37 -0.82
N LEU A 193 -7.48 9.58 -0.20
CA LEU A 193 -8.20 8.50 -0.89
C LEU A 193 -9.07 8.95 -2.09
N PRO A 194 -9.89 10.02 -2.02
CA PRO A 194 -10.64 10.47 -3.21
C PRO A 194 -9.75 10.91 -4.38
N LEU A 195 -8.54 11.42 -4.09
CA LEU A 195 -7.57 11.81 -5.11
C LEU A 195 -6.88 10.56 -5.69
N LEU A 196 -6.51 9.63 -4.83
CA LEU A 196 -5.91 8.35 -5.22
C LEU A 196 -6.92 7.45 -5.96
N ASN A 197 -8.22 7.61 -5.75
CA ASN A 197 -9.25 6.84 -6.45
C ASN A 197 -9.78 7.54 -7.70
N ASN A 198 -9.24 8.72 -8.06
CA ASN A 198 -9.79 9.59 -9.11
C ASN A 198 -11.30 9.92 -8.94
N GLU A 199 -11.85 9.74 -7.74
CA GLU A 199 -13.22 10.17 -7.38
C GLU A 199 -13.30 11.70 -7.32
N ARG A 200 -12.18 12.35 -7.00
CA ARG A 200 -11.98 13.79 -7.15
C ARG A 200 -10.86 14.04 -8.14
N LEU A 201 -11.24 14.41 -9.37
CA LEU A 201 -10.32 14.65 -10.46
C LEU A 201 -9.38 15.83 -10.20
N THR A 202 -8.14 15.67 -10.63
CA THR A 202 -7.10 16.71 -10.65
C THR A 202 -6.42 16.74 -12.01
N THR A 203 -5.50 17.68 -12.21
CA THR A 203 -4.63 17.67 -13.41
C THR A 203 -3.72 16.43 -13.50
N GLY A 204 -3.56 15.68 -12.40
CA GLY A 204 -2.77 14.45 -12.36
C GLY A 204 -3.54 13.19 -12.72
N SER A 205 -4.88 13.23 -12.77
CA SER A 205 -5.72 12.03 -12.84
C SER A 205 -5.45 11.16 -14.08
N ASP A 206 -5.22 11.76 -15.25
CA ASP A 206 -4.87 11.02 -16.47
C ASP A 206 -3.52 10.32 -16.37
N LYS A 207 -2.53 10.97 -15.74
CA LYS A 207 -1.22 10.37 -15.47
C LYS A 207 -1.35 9.22 -14.48
N GLN A 208 -2.13 9.39 -13.41
CA GLN A 208 -2.38 8.35 -12.40
C GLN A 208 -2.96 7.09 -13.05
N LYS A 209 -4.00 7.26 -13.88
CA LYS A 209 -4.61 6.15 -14.63
C LYS A 209 -3.59 5.49 -15.57
N THR A 210 -2.88 6.29 -16.37
CA THR A 210 -1.89 5.77 -17.33
C THR A 210 -0.78 4.97 -16.63
N ASN A 211 -0.30 5.47 -15.49
CA ASN A 211 0.73 4.79 -14.72
C ASN A 211 0.21 3.48 -14.12
N LEU A 212 -0.99 3.46 -13.56
CA LEU A 212 -1.56 2.22 -12.99
C LEU A 212 -1.75 1.15 -14.09
N MET A 213 -2.22 1.55 -15.27
CA MET A 213 -2.34 0.68 -16.46
C MET A 213 -0.99 0.14 -16.97
N SER A 214 0.13 0.71 -16.54
CA SER A 214 1.47 0.23 -16.95
C SER A 214 1.99 -0.95 -16.12
N LEU A 215 1.29 -1.31 -15.04
CA LEU A 215 1.60 -2.50 -14.25
C LEU A 215 1.43 -3.76 -15.11
N VAL A 216 2.33 -4.73 -14.90
CA VAL A 216 2.16 -6.09 -15.42
C VAL A 216 1.05 -6.78 -14.64
N ASN A 217 1.13 -6.74 -13.31
CA ASN A 217 0.08 -7.25 -12.43
C ASN A 217 -0.18 -6.26 -11.28
N PHE A 218 -1.46 -6.05 -10.99
CA PHE A 218 -1.93 -5.56 -9.71
C PHE A 218 -2.64 -6.71 -8.99
N VAL A 219 -2.00 -7.22 -7.95
CA VAL A 219 -2.49 -8.30 -7.09
C VAL A 219 -3.05 -7.74 -5.78
N ALA A 220 -4.34 -7.92 -5.56
CA ALA A 220 -5.03 -7.58 -4.32
C ALA A 220 -5.30 -8.84 -3.50
N ILE A 221 -4.53 -9.02 -2.42
CA ILE A 221 -4.68 -10.14 -1.49
C ILE A 221 -5.53 -9.66 -0.30
N TRP A 222 -6.67 -10.31 -0.09
CA TRP A 222 -7.62 -9.96 0.96
C TRP A 222 -7.99 -11.17 1.81
N SER A 223 -8.64 -10.93 2.96
CA SER A 223 -9.21 -12.00 3.77
C SER A 223 -10.51 -11.55 4.41
N SER A 224 -11.52 -12.40 4.35
CA SER A 224 -12.77 -12.24 5.10
C SER A 224 -12.59 -12.33 6.63
N LEU A 225 -11.43 -12.82 7.10
CA LEU A 225 -11.06 -12.88 8.53
C LEU A 225 -10.36 -11.61 9.03
N ASP A 226 -10.15 -10.62 8.16
CA ASP A 226 -9.62 -9.32 8.58
C ASP A 226 -10.66 -8.55 9.41
N THR A 227 -10.26 -8.20 10.64
CA THR A 227 -11.08 -7.43 11.59
C THR A 227 -10.51 -6.03 11.87
N THR A 228 -9.46 -5.65 11.16
CA THR A 228 -8.79 -4.35 11.24
C THR A 228 -9.29 -3.42 10.14
N VAL A 229 -9.30 -3.90 8.90
CA VAL A 229 -9.87 -3.17 7.76
C VAL A 229 -11.37 -3.48 7.70
N ILE A 230 -12.18 -2.43 7.80
CA ILE A 230 -13.65 -2.54 7.85
C ILE A 230 -14.24 -1.63 6.76
N PRO A 231 -14.90 -2.18 5.73
CA PRO A 231 -15.11 -3.62 5.47
C PRO A 231 -13.82 -4.33 5.02
N PRO A 232 -13.64 -5.65 5.28
CA PRO A 232 -12.48 -6.39 4.78
C PRO A 232 -12.39 -6.40 3.25
N GLU A 233 -13.53 -6.34 2.55
CA GLU A 233 -13.61 -6.24 1.10
C GLU A 233 -13.04 -4.93 0.54
N SER A 234 -12.76 -3.93 1.40
CA SER A 234 -11.97 -2.76 1.04
C SER A 234 -10.60 -3.12 0.46
N ALA A 235 -10.03 -4.26 0.88
CA ALA A 235 -8.80 -4.80 0.31
C ALA A 235 -8.87 -5.16 -1.18
N LYS A 236 -10.08 -5.37 -1.70
CA LYS A 236 -10.37 -5.63 -3.12
C LYS A 236 -11.25 -4.53 -3.73
N PHE A 237 -11.02 -3.27 -3.33
CA PHE A 237 -11.68 -2.06 -3.84
C PHE A 237 -13.21 -1.99 -3.66
N SER A 238 -13.80 -2.89 -2.88
CA SER A 238 -15.23 -2.79 -2.54
C SER A 238 -15.44 -1.75 -1.42
N PHE A 239 -16.62 -1.16 -1.32
CA PHE A 239 -16.93 -0.18 -0.29
C PHE A 239 -18.36 -0.30 0.22
N TYR A 240 -18.68 0.37 1.32
CA TYR A 240 -20.05 0.42 1.84
C TYR A 240 -20.93 1.42 1.07
N ASP A 241 -22.20 1.10 0.91
CA ASP A 241 -23.27 2.07 0.66
C ASP A 241 -23.74 2.76 1.96
N GLU A 242 -24.68 3.70 1.86
CA GLU A 242 -25.22 4.46 3.01
C GLU A 242 -25.88 3.56 4.07
N GLU A 243 -26.39 2.39 3.67
CA GLU A 243 -26.97 1.36 4.52
C GLU A 243 -25.94 0.34 5.06
N TYR A 244 -24.64 0.53 4.79
CA TYR A 244 -23.54 -0.36 5.15
C TYR A 244 -23.58 -1.75 4.48
N ASN A 245 -24.25 -1.89 3.33
CA ASN A 245 -24.07 -3.04 2.46
C ASN A 245 -22.77 -2.89 1.65
N VAL A 246 -22.07 -4.01 1.44
CA VAL A 246 -20.87 -4.01 0.59
C VAL A 246 -21.27 -3.95 -0.88
N ILE A 247 -20.81 -2.92 -1.59
CA ILE A 247 -20.89 -2.80 -3.04
C ILE A 247 -19.67 -3.52 -3.66
N PRO A 248 -19.85 -4.59 -4.44
CA PRO A 248 -18.77 -5.25 -5.16
C PRO A 248 -18.09 -4.29 -6.13
N ILE A 249 -16.77 -4.42 -6.33
CA ILE A 249 -15.99 -3.53 -7.21
C ILE A 249 -16.61 -3.37 -8.61
N GLN A 250 -17.17 -4.43 -9.20
CA GLN A 250 -17.78 -4.43 -10.54
C GLN A 250 -19.00 -3.50 -10.65
N ASP A 251 -19.67 -3.23 -9.53
CA ASP A 251 -20.87 -2.39 -9.47
C ASP A 251 -20.54 -0.92 -9.14
N THR A 252 -19.26 -0.61 -8.93
CA THR A 252 -18.81 0.74 -8.56
C THR A 252 -18.58 1.62 -9.79
N GLU A 253 -18.81 2.93 -9.65
CA GLU A 253 -18.46 3.92 -10.69
C GLU A 253 -16.94 3.91 -10.98
N LEU A 254 -16.13 3.69 -9.94
CA LEU A 254 -14.67 3.55 -10.05
C LEU A 254 -14.25 2.52 -11.10
N TYR A 255 -14.93 1.36 -11.13
CA TYR A 255 -14.65 0.31 -12.10
C TYR A 255 -15.42 0.50 -13.42
N GLN A 256 -16.71 0.83 -13.36
CA GLN A 256 -17.56 0.95 -14.55
C GLN A 256 -17.10 2.06 -15.49
N SER A 257 -16.68 3.21 -14.93
CA SER A 257 -16.07 4.33 -15.65
C SER A 257 -14.56 4.20 -15.79
N ASP A 258 -13.98 3.12 -15.28
CA ASP A 258 -12.55 2.81 -15.34
C ASP A 258 -11.68 3.99 -14.87
N LEU A 259 -12.05 4.60 -13.73
CA LEU A 259 -11.42 5.84 -13.24
C LEU A 259 -9.92 5.68 -12.98
N LEU A 260 -9.50 4.46 -12.63
CA LEU A 260 -8.11 4.12 -12.33
C LEU A 260 -7.41 3.31 -13.43
N GLY A 261 -8.13 2.70 -14.37
CA GLY A 261 -7.57 1.70 -15.28
C GLY A 261 -7.67 0.26 -14.76
N LEU A 262 -8.40 0.01 -13.66
CA LEU A 262 -8.59 -1.34 -13.13
C LEU A 262 -9.40 -2.25 -14.06
N LYS A 263 -10.40 -1.70 -14.74
CA LYS A 263 -11.18 -2.47 -15.71
C LYS A 263 -10.32 -2.82 -16.91
N TYR A 264 -9.48 -1.89 -17.37
CA TYR A 264 -8.49 -2.17 -18.39
C TYR A 264 -7.53 -3.30 -17.97
N LEU A 265 -6.96 -3.23 -16.77
CA LEU A 265 -6.07 -4.29 -16.26
C LEU A 265 -6.78 -5.64 -16.18
N ASP A 266 -8.00 -5.68 -15.63
CA ASP A 266 -8.82 -6.89 -15.53
C ASP A 266 -9.10 -7.53 -16.91
N GLU A 267 -9.51 -6.72 -17.90
CA GLU A 267 -9.74 -7.18 -19.27
C GLU A 267 -8.46 -7.65 -19.99
N ASN A 268 -7.28 -7.31 -19.47
CA ASN A 268 -5.96 -7.68 -20.01
C ASN A 268 -5.19 -8.64 -19.08
N ASP A 269 -5.87 -9.34 -18.16
CA ASP A 269 -5.27 -10.33 -17.24
C ASP A 269 -4.16 -9.74 -16.32
N GLY A 270 -4.29 -8.45 -16.00
CA GLY A 270 -3.36 -7.68 -15.17
C GLY A 270 -3.92 -7.27 -13.80
N PHE A 271 -5.19 -7.54 -13.48
CA PHE A 271 -5.77 -7.29 -12.15
C PHE A 271 -6.25 -8.60 -11.52
N HIS A 272 -5.66 -8.96 -10.38
CA HIS A 272 -5.86 -10.26 -9.73
C HIS A 272 -6.32 -10.10 -8.30
N ILE A 273 -7.39 -10.80 -7.91
CA ILE A 273 -7.90 -10.81 -6.54
C ILE A 273 -7.73 -12.20 -5.96
N HIS A 274 -7.01 -12.31 -4.84
CA HIS A 274 -6.81 -13.57 -4.12
C HIS A 274 -7.32 -13.48 -2.69
N GLU A 275 -8.05 -14.50 -2.23
CA GLU A 275 -8.50 -14.60 -0.84
C GLU A 275 -7.61 -15.54 -0.04
N THR A 276 -7.29 -15.17 1.19
CA THR A 276 -6.65 -16.04 2.18
C THR A 276 -7.55 -16.22 3.41
N ASN A 277 -7.24 -17.24 4.21
CA ASN A 277 -7.84 -17.44 5.53
C ASN A 277 -6.89 -16.98 6.66
N CYS A 278 -6.28 -15.81 6.50
CA CYS A 278 -5.37 -15.23 7.49
C CYS A 278 -5.97 -13.94 8.07
N SER A 279 -5.83 -13.71 9.36
CA SER A 279 -6.16 -12.41 9.95
C SER A 279 -5.23 -11.30 9.42
N HIS A 280 -5.56 -10.04 9.72
CA HIS A 280 -4.81 -8.88 9.23
C HIS A 280 -3.30 -8.99 9.47
N VAL A 281 -2.89 -9.35 10.70
CA VAL A 281 -1.47 -9.41 11.08
C VAL A 281 -0.80 -10.67 10.55
N GLU A 282 -1.54 -11.79 10.45
CA GLU A 282 -0.98 -13.07 10.02
C GLU A 282 -0.44 -13.03 8.58
N HIS A 283 -0.89 -12.11 7.73
CA HIS A 283 -0.40 -11.96 6.35
C HIS A 283 1.12 -11.70 6.24
N ARG A 284 1.78 -11.25 7.31
CA ARG A 284 3.25 -11.13 7.37
C ARG A 284 3.92 -12.18 8.24
N ASP A 285 3.15 -13.05 8.90
CA ASP A 285 3.66 -14.03 9.86
C ASP A 285 3.71 -15.44 9.23
N PRO A 286 4.60 -16.34 9.70
CA PRO A 286 4.81 -17.67 9.11
C PRO A 286 3.56 -18.54 8.97
N VAL A 287 2.57 -18.34 9.84
CA VAL A 287 1.29 -19.08 9.80
C VAL A 287 0.54 -18.91 8.48
N CYS A 288 0.73 -17.78 7.78
CA CYS A 288 0.09 -17.52 6.50
C CYS A 288 0.97 -17.89 5.28
N TYR A 289 2.26 -18.20 5.46
CA TYR A 289 3.22 -18.33 4.36
C TYR A 289 2.88 -19.42 3.35
N ASN A 290 2.22 -20.50 3.75
CA ASN A 290 1.81 -21.52 2.80
C ASN A 290 0.76 -21.00 1.80
N GLN A 291 -0.26 -20.28 2.29
CA GLN A 291 -1.25 -19.64 1.43
C GLN A 291 -0.63 -18.50 0.59
N MET A 292 0.25 -17.71 1.22
CA MET A 292 0.97 -16.64 0.52
C MET A 292 1.91 -17.17 -0.56
N TYR A 293 2.58 -18.30 -0.34
CA TYR A 293 3.47 -18.92 -1.32
C TYR A 293 2.72 -19.31 -2.60
N GLU A 294 1.55 -19.96 -2.46
CA GLU A 294 0.74 -20.38 -3.62
C GLU A 294 0.31 -19.21 -4.49
N ILE A 295 0.10 -18.04 -3.89
CA ILE A 295 -0.24 -16.80 -4.62
C ILE A 295 1.03 -16.15 -5.18
N LEU A 296 2.01 -15.86 -4.33
CA LEU A 296 3.18 -15.04 -4.66
C LEU A 296 4.09 -15.68 -5.70
N ARG A 297 4.18 -17.02 -5.75
CA ARG A 297 4.95 -17.73 -6.78
C ARG A 297 4.47 -17.52 -8.22
N LEU A 298 3.28 -16.94 -8.40
CA LEU A 298 2.74 -16.59 -9.71
C LEU A 298 3.26 -15.23 -10.19
N TYR A 299 3.78 -14.41 -9.28
CA TYR A 299 4.09 -13.00 -9.51
C TYR A 299 5.53 -12.60 -9.14
N LEU A 300 6.22 -13.40 -8.32
CA LEU A 300 7.62 -13.22 -7.88
C LEU A 300 8.48 -14.40 -8.35
#